data_AF-A0A819JAX5-F1
#
_entry.id   AF-A0A819JAX5-F1
#
_cell.length_a   1.000
_cell.length_b   1.000
_cell.length_c   1.000
_cell.angle_alpha   90.00
_cell.angle_beta   90.00
_cell.angle_gamma   90.00
#
_symmetry.space_group_name_H-M   'P 1'
#
loop_
_entity.id
_entity.type
_entity.pdbx_description
1 polymer ?
#
loop_
_entity_poly.entity_id
_entity_poly.type
_entity_poly.pdbx_seq_one_letter_code
_entity_poly.pdbx_strand_id
1 'polypeptide(L)'
;VEFDADPRTLSYIINNQSMGIAFRCIPTNVLIYPAVSSTSAQSTMILKHCCKICSSLRELCLKLIKSSKLKENINNQLLPRHLIEQLIK
;
A
#
# COMPACT_ATOMS: atom_id res chain seq x y z
N VAL A 1 -6.32 -6.89 0.81
CA VAL A 1 -6.50 -6.87 -0.66
C VAL A 1 -6.19 -5.47 -1.14
N GLU A 2 -5.49 -5.32 -2.25
CA GLU A 2 -5.22 -4.02 -2.86
C GLU A 2 -5.73 -4.04 -4.31
N PHE A 3 -6.53 -3.04 -4.66
CA PHE A 3 -6.95 -2.78 -6.03
C PHE A 3 -6.20 -1.55 -6.53
N ASP A 4 -5.44 -1.72 -7.62
CA ASP A 4 -4.77 -0.62 -8.29
C ASP A 4 -5.57 -0.23 -9.54
N ALA A 5 -6.10 1.00 -9.51
CA ALA A 5 -7.04 1.48 -10.51
C ALA A 5 -6.38 1.83 -11.86
N ASP A 6 -5.08 2.15 -11.86
CA ASP A 6 -4.36 2.58 -13.07
C ASP A 6 -3.95 1.38 -13.96
N PRO A 7 -3.11 0.43 -13.49
CA PRO A 7 -2.85 -0.82 -14.22
C PRO A 7 -4.04 -1.80 -14.17
N ARG A 8 -5.12 -1.47 -13.44
CA ARG A 8 -6.33 -2.30 -13.29
C ARG A 8 -6.01 -3.70 -12.80
N THR A 9 -5.34 -3.80 -11.65
CA THR A 9 -4.91 -5.07 -11.05
C THR A 9 -5.46 -5.27 -9.65
N LEU A 10 -5.59 -6.54 -9.25
CA LEU A 10 -5.92 -6.93 -7.88
C LEU A 10 -4.81 -7.81 -7.32
N SER A 11 -4.33 -7.45 -6.13
CA SER A 11 -3.26 -8.17 -5.44
C SER A 11 -3.61 -8.43 -3.96
N TYR A 12 -2.87 -9.34 -3.35
CA TYR A 12 -3.00 -9.65 -1.94
C TYR A 12 -1.72 -9.28 -1.19
N ILE A 13 -1.91 -8.69 -0.01
CA ILE A 13 -0.84 -8.46 0.95
C ILE A 13 -1.24 -9.18 2.22
N ILE A 14 -0.33 -10.02 2.73
CA ILE A 14 -0.49 -10.75 3.97
C ILE A 14 0.75 -10.43 4.82
N ASN A 15 0.55 -10.01 6.07
CA ASN A 15 1.64 -9.64 6.98
C ASN A 15 2.65 -8.66 6.36
N ASN A 16 2.15 -7.64 5.67
CA ASN A 16 2.94 -6.61 4.97
C ASN A 16 3.86 -7.15 3.85
N GLN A 17 3.65 -8.39 3.40
CA GLN A 17 4.36 -8.99 2.28
C GLN A 17 3.42 -9.11 1.08
N SER A 18 3.89 -8.68 -0.09
CA SER A 18 3.15 -8.86 -1.35
C SER A 18 3.13 -10.33 -1.75
N MET A 19 1.93 -10.84 -2.05
CA MET A 19 1.71 -12.19 -2.58
C MET A 19 1.69 -12.21 -4.11
N GLY A 20 1.95 -11.08 -4.76
CA GLY A 20 1.88 -10.91 -6.20
C GLY A 20 0.48 -10.50 -6.70
N ILE A 21 0.39 -10.33 -8.02
CA ILE A 21 -0.84 -9.93 -8.71
C ILE A 21 -1.67 -11.18 -8.99
N ALA A 22 -2.91 -11.20 -8.48
CA ALA A 22 -3.87 -12.28 -8.69
C ALA A 22 -4.68 -12.06 -9.98
N PHE A 23 -5.12 -10.84 -10.23
CA PHE A 23 -5.89 -10.48 -11.42
C PHE A 23 -5.28 -9.28 -12.15
N ARG A 24 -5.32 -9.33 -13.49
CA ARG A 24 -4.81 -8.29 -14.40
C ARG A 24 -5.90 -7.88 -15.38
N CYS A 25 -5.74 -6.71 -15.98
CA CYS A 25 -6.58 -6.22 -17.07
C CYS A 25 -8.07 -6.19 -16.71
N ILE A 26 -8.41 -5.81 -15.48
CA ILE A 26 -9.81 -5.81 -15.05
C ILE A 26 -10.58 -4.74 -15.87
N PRO A 27 -11.76 -4.99 -16.46
CA PRO A 27 -12.37 -4.10 -17.47
C PRO A 27 -12.78 -2.70 -16.98
N THR A 28 -12.34 -1.63 -17.62
CA THR A 28 -12.54 -0.24 -17.15
C THR A 28 -13.99 0.23 -17.16
N ASN A 29 -14.85 -0.38 -17.96
CA ASN A 29 -16.27 -0.05 -18.07
C ASN A 29 -17.15 -0.68 -16.99
N VAL A 30 -16.56 -1.38 -16.01
CA VAL A 30 -17.30 -1.95 -14.88
C VAL A 30 -16.84 -1.34 -13.55
N LEU A 31 -17.83 -1.10 -12.68
CA LEU A 31 -17.61 -0.74 -11.30
C LEU A 31 -17.25 -2.00 -10.51
N ILE A 32 -16.28 -1.88 -9.61
CA ILE A 32 -15.81 -2.97 -8.75
C ILE A 32 -16.10 -2.60 -7.31
N TYR A 33 -16.67 -3.55 -6.59
CA TYR A 33 -16.94 -3.44 -5.16
C TYR A 33 -16.23 -4.57 -4.41
N PRO A 34 -15.69 -4.31 -3.21
CA PRO A 34 -15.21 -5.37 -2.34
C PRO A 34 -16.36 -6.34 -2.01
N ALA A 35 -16.12 -7.64 -2.17
CA ALA A 35 -17.08 -8.69 -1.86
C ALA A 35 -16.40 -9.82 -1.09
N VAL A 36 -17.13 -10.44 -0.15
CA VAL A 36 -16.67 -11.59 0.64
C VAL A 36 -17.82 -12.59 0.78
N SER A 37 -17.49 -13.88 0.78
CA SER A 37 -18.44 -14.98 1.00
C SER A 37 -17.81 -16.01 1.94
N SER A 38 -18.58 -16.56 2.86
CA SER A 38 -18.12 -17.58 3.81
C SER A 38 -19.06 -18.77 3.81
N THR A 39 -18.49 -19.98 3.80
CA THR A 39 -19.22 -21.24 4.01
C THR A 39 -19.12 -21.72 5.46
N SER A 40 -18.38 -21.01 6.31
CA SER A 40 -18.10 -21.42 7.69
C SER A 40 -19.17 -20.93 8.64
N ALA A 41 -19.76 -21.87 9.39
CA ALA A 41 -20.69 -21.56 10.48
C ALA A 41 -19.96 -20.75 11.57
N GLN A 42 -20.66 -19.77 12.14
CA GLN A 42 -20.14 -18.91 13.23
C GLN A 42 -18.88 -18.10 12.86
N SER A 43 -18.73 -17.69 11.61
CA SER A 43 -17.64 -16.80 11.19
C SER A 43 -18.04 -15.32 11.24
N THR A 44 -17.09 -14.45 11.63
CA THR A 44 -17.22 -12.98 11.54
C THR A 44 -16.13 -12.45 10.63
N MET A 45 -16.52 -11.63 9.65
CA MET A 45 -15.59 -11.00 8.71
C MET A 45 -15.61 -9.49 8.93
N ILE A 46 -14.43 -8.87 8.99
CA ILE A 46 -14.28 -7.42 9.15
C ILE A 46 -13.63 -6.87 7.88
N LEU A 47 -14.39 -6.06 7.14
CA LEU A 47 -13.87 -5.31 6.01
C LEU A 47 -13.51 -3.89 6.47
N LYS A 48 -12.23 -3.52 6.36
CA LYS A 48 -11.75 -2.16 6.61
C LYS A 48 -11.29 -1.54 5.31
N HIS A 49 -11.83 -0.36 5.00
CA HIS A 49 -11.40 0.41 3.84
C HIS A 49 -10.14 1.22 4.17
N CYS A 50 -9.17 1.20 3.26
CA CYS A 50 -8.00 2.06 3.29
C CYS A 50 -7.68 2.45 1.84
N CYS A 51 -7.42 3.74 1.61
CA CYS A 51 -7.00 4.24 0.31
C CYS A 51 -5.59 4.81 0.45
N LYS A 52 -4.68 4.38 -0.43
CA LYS A 52 -3.32 4.90 -0.51
C LYS A 52 -3.20 5.71 -1.80
N ILE A 53 -3.55 6.98 -1.73
CA ILE A 53 -3.25 7.92 -2.82
C ILE A 53 -1.85 8.46 -2.52
N CYS A 54 -0.83 8.01 -3.24
CA CYS A 54 0.48 8.66 -3.19
C CYS A 54 0.42 9.90 -4.09
N SER A 55 -0.24 10.96 -3.62
CA SER A 55 -0.42 12.20 -4.40
C SER A 55 0.70 13.21 -4.17
N SER A 56 1.46 13.10 -3.08
CA SER A 56 2.50 14.08 -2.77
C SER A 56 3.89 13.61 -3.18
N LEU A 57 4.70 14.54 -3.71
CA LEU A 57 6.13 14.33 -3.94
C LEU A 57 6.83 13.83 -2.67
N ARG A 58 6.40 14.30 -1.50
CA ARG A 58 6.92 13.88 -0.19
C ARG A 58 6.77 12.38 0.04
N GLU A 59 5.58 11.81 -0.21
CA GLU A 59 5.33 10.37 -0.03
C GLU A 59 6.15 9.53 -1.02
N LEU A 60 6.27 10.01 -2.26
CA LEU A 60 7.13 9.40 -3.29
C LEU A 60 8.59 9.37 -2.83
N CYS A 61 9.13 10.50 -2.35
CA CYS A 61 10.49 10.58 -1.81
C CYS A 61 10.68 9.64 -0.62
N LEU A 62 9.73 9.58 0.32
CA LEU A 62 9.82 8.70 1.49
C LEU A 62 9.75 7.22 1.13
N LYS A 63 8.92 6.86 0.13
CA LYS A 63 8.85 5.50 -0.39
C LYS A 63 10.18 5.10 -1.03
N LEU A 64 10.77 5.97 -1.84
CA LEU A 64 12.09 5.77 -2.44
C LEU A 64 13.17 5.56 -1.37
N ILE A 65 13.21 6.43 -0.35
CA ILE A 65 14.16 6.31 0.77
C ILE A 65 14.01 4.96 1.48
N LYS A 66 12.78 4.56 1.83
CA LYS A 66 12.52 3.26 2.50
C LYS A 66 12.91 2.05 1.66
N SER A 67 12.75 2.12 0.34
CA SER A 67 13.08 1.03 -0.59
C SER A 67 14.56 0.93 -0.95
N SER A 68 15.33 2.00 -0.73
CA SER A 68 16.74 2.08 -1.11
C SER A 68 17.66 1.67 0.04
N LYS A 69 18.84 1.14 -0.29
CA LYS A 69 19.98 0.99 0.65
C LYS A 69 20.54 2.35 1.13
N LEU A 70 19.93 3.49 0.76
CA LEU A 70 20.34 4.84 1.21
C LEU A 70 20.14 5.07 2.71
N LYS A 71 19.48 4.16 3.44
CA LYS A 71 19.36 4.25 4.90
C LYS A 71 20.73 4.39 5.58
N GLU A 72 21.79 3.80 5.02
CA GLU A 72 23.16 3.93 5.53
C GLU A 72 23.82 5.27 5.16
N ASN A 73 23.56 5.81 3.97
CA ASN A 73 24.16 7.08 3.52
C ASN A 73 23.46 8.33 4.08
N ILE A 74 22.15 8.28 4.34
CA ILE A 74 21.41 9.41 4.92
C ILE A 74 21.67 9.54 6.43
N ASN A 75 21.97 8.44 7.14
CA ASN A 75 22.42 8.52 8.53
C ASN A 75 23.79 9.23 8.65
N ASN A 76 24.62 9.16 7.60
CA ASN A 76 25.92 9.85 7.54
C ASN A 76 25.82 11.31 7.04
N GLN A 77 24.70 11.68 6.41
CA GLN A 77 24.37 13.07 6.08
C GLN A 77 23.09 13.48 6.81
N LEU A 78 23.27 13.84 8.08
CA LEU A 78 22.35 14.52 8.99
C LEU A 78 21.16 15.19 8.28
N LEU A 79 20.06 14.46 8.13
CA LEU A 79 18.76 15.12 8.09
C LEU A 79 18.49 15.66 9.52
N PRO A 80 18.25 16.97 9.69
CA PRO A 80 17.94 17.55 10.98
C PRO A 80 16.84 16.74 11.70
N ARG A 81 17.06 16.39 12.97
CA ARG A 81 16.13 15.57 13.76
C ARG A 81 14.68 16.11 13.75
N HIS A 82 14.52 17.42 13.61
CA HIS A 82 13.22 18.08 13.48
C HIS A 82 12.42 17.63 12.24
N LEU A 83 13.08 17.30 11.12
CA LEU A 83 12.40 16.76 9.93
C LEU A 83 11.98 15.30 10.13
N ILE A 84 12.69 14.53 10.95
CA ILE A 84 12.33 13.15 11.31
C ILE A 84 11.10 13.14 12.23
N GLU A 85 11.02 14.07 13.17
CA GLU A 85 9.85 14.19 14.07
C GLU A 85 8.59 14.63 13.33
N GLN A 86 8.71 15.45 12.28
CA GLN A 86 7.59 15.79 11.40
C GLN A 86 7.18 14.66 10.44
N LEU A 87 7.94 13.57 10.38
CA LEU A 87 7.68 12.41 9.51
C LEU A 87 6.99 11.23 10.21
N ILE A 88 6.85 11.28 11.54
CA ILE A 88 6.29 10.20 12.37
C ILE A 88 4.87 10.53 12.87
N LYS A 89 4.36 11.75 12.65
CA LYS A 89 2.96 12.13 12.95
C LYS A 89 2.07 12.03 11.72
#